data_AF-A0A0C2CPU8-F1
#
_entry.id   AF-A0A0C2CPU8-F1
#
_cell.length_a   1.000
_cell.length_b   1.000
_cell.length_c   1.000
_cell.angle_alpha   90.00
_cell.angle_beta   90.00
_cell.angle_gamma   90.00
#
_symmetry.space_group_name_H-M   'P 1'
#
loop_
_entity.id
_entity.type
_entity.pdbx_description
1 polymer ?
#
loop_
_entity_poly.entity_id
_entity_poly.type
_entity_poly.pdbx_seq_one_letter_code
_entity_poly.pdbx_strand_id
1 'polypeptide(L)' 'MDYISSFDIRLAKDVYYAGEKITGNVLLENTENIKIKGIRVLLRGKVHATLKVVKSGERRTIKDDQYVLDEKMLIWGKG' A
#
# COMPACT_ATOMS: atom_id res chain seq x y z
N MET A 1 4.92 11.62 -17.39
CA MET A 1 4.07 12.51 -16.57
C MET A 1 4.72 13.86 -16.71
N ASP A 2 4.16 14.74 -17.52
CA ASP A 2 4.97 15.79 -18.15
C ASP A 2 5.23 16.99 -17.23
N TYR A 3 4.54 17.04 -16.08
CA TYR A 3 4.58 18.17 -15.15
C TYR A 3 4.94 17.80 -13.71
N ILE A 4 5.09 16.50 -13.41
CA ILE A 4 5.41 15.99 -12.07
C ILE A 4 6.83 15.47 -12.11
N SER A 5 7.75 16.15 -11.42
CA SER A 5 9.16 15.77 -11.35
C SER A 5 9.41 14.67 -10.32
N SER A 6 8.63 14.66 -9.23
CA SER A 6 8.78 13.69 -8.14
C SER A 6 7.45 13.44 -7.42
N PHE A 7 7.24 12.20 -6.98
CA PHE A 7 6.14 11.79 -6.13
C PHE A 7 6.63 10.73 -5.15
N ASP A 8 6.48 10.98 -3.86
CA ASP A 8 7.01 10.14 -2.79
C ASP A 8 6.06 10.06 -1.59
N ILE A 9 6.15 8.97 -0.82
CA ILE A 9 5.41 8.75 0.43
C ILE A 9 6.41 8.44 1.53
N ARG A 10 6.45 9.29 2.56
CA ARG A 10 7.38 9.13 3.69
C ARG A 10 6.61 8.80 4.95
N LEU A 11 6.78 7.57 5.43
CA LEU A 11 6.22 7.12 6.71
C LEU A 11 7.12 7.54 7.87
N ALA A 12 6.54 7.69 9.06
CA ALA A 12 7.30 8.06 10.26
C ALA A 12 8.22 6.95 10.79
N LYS A 13 7.94 5.69 10.44
CA LYS A 13 8.68 4.49 10.83
C LYS A 13 8.64 3.48 9.69
N ASP A 14 9.61 2.56 9.67
CA ASP A 14 9.67 1.47 8.70
C ASP A 14 8.85 0.25 9.13
N VAL A 15 8.68 0.04 10.44
CA VAL A 15 7.98 -1.10 11.02
C VAL A 15 6.93 -0.61 12.01
N TYR A 16 5.74 -1.19 11.91
CA TYR A 16 4.61 -0.94 12.81
C TYR A 16 4.07 -2.27 13.32
N TYR A 17 3.58 -2.26 14.56
CA TYR A 17 2.89 -3.38 15.20
C TYR A 17 1.38 -3.15 15.26
N ALA A 18 0.64 -4.22 15.55
CA ALA A 18 -0.81 -4.18 15.67
C ALA A 18 -1.25 -3.13 16.71
N GLY A 19 -2.23 -2.31 16.34
CA GLY A 19 -2.76 -1.24 17.18
C GLY A 19 -2.00 0.09 17.08
N GLU A 20 -0.83 0.14 16.44
CA GLU A 20 -0.12 1.40 16.23
C GLU A 20 -0.80 2.28 15.16
N LYS A 21 -0.69 3.59 15.35
CA LYS A 21 -1.12 4.58 14.37
C LYS A 21 -0.01 4.83 13.34
N ILE A 22 -0.31 4.57 12.07
CA ILE A 22 0.58 4.90 10.95
C ILE A 22 0.43 6.38 10.61
N THR A 23 1.56 7.08 10.51
CA THR A 23 1.61 8.50 10.12
C THR A 23 2.69 8.72 9.07
N GLY A 24 2.51 9.74 8.22
CA GLY A 24 3.43 10.03 7.14
C GLY A 24 2.98 11.21 6.30
N ASN A 25 3.75 11.50 5.25
CA ASN A 25 3.52 12.61 4.34
C ASN A 25 3.56 12.12 2.89
N VAL A 26 2.78 12.77 2.03
CA VAL A 26 2.89 12.63 0.58
C VAL A 26 3.59 13.86 0.04
N LEU A 27 4.68 13.67 -0.69
CA LEU A 27 5.45 14.73 -1.32
C LEU A 27 5.19 14.65 -2.83
N LEU A 28 4.86 15.81 -3.41
CA LEU A 28 4.63 15.97 -4.84
C LEU A 28 5.38 17.22 -5.29
N GLU A 29 6.26 17.07 -6.28
CA GLU A 29 6.98 18.18 -6.90
C GLU A 29 6.54 18.32 -8.36
N ASN A 30 6.23 19.55 -8.75
CA ASN A 30 5.79 19.89 -10.09
C ASN A 30 6.69 20.98 -10.69
N THR A 31 6.94 20.88 -11.99
CA THR A 31 7.76 21.85 -12.73
C THR A 31 6.95 23.06 -13.20
N GLU A 32 5.63 22.90 -13.31
CA GLU A 32 4.69 23.92 -13.78
C GLU A 32 3.36 23.83 -13.04
N ASN A 33 2.54 24.87 -13.13
CA ASN A 33 1.21 24.88 -12.51
C ASN A 33 0.31 23.79 -13.09
N ILE A 34 -0.20 22.92 -12.23
CA ILE A 34 -1.10 21.82 -12.60
C ILE A 34 -2.43 21.89 -11.86
N LYS A 35 -3.50 21.48 -12.55
CA LYS A 35 -4.81 21.25 -11.92
C LYS A 35 -4.86 19.83 -11.38
N ILE A 36 -4.85 19.69 -10.06
CA ILE A 36 -4.99 18.40 -9.38
C ILE A 36 -6.47 18.23 -8.97
N LYS A 37 -7.08 17.08 -9.31
CA LYS A 37 -8.46 16.77 -8.90
C LYS A 37 -8.54 16.32 -7.44
N GLY A 38 -7.58 15.49 -7.03
CA GLY A 38 -7.44 15.04 -5.67
C GLY A 38 -6.24 14.11 -5.52
N ILE A 39 -5.75 13.99 -4.29
CA ILE A 39 -4.68 13.08 -3.89
C ILE A 39 -5.29 12.07 -2.93
N ARG A 40 -5.19 10.79 -3.28
CA ARG A 40 -5.71 9.68 -2.50
C ARG A 40 -4.58 8.73 -2.16
N VAL A 41 -4.58 8.23 -0.93
CA VAL A 41 -3.65 7.21 -0.46
C VAL A 41 -4.40 5.92 -0.19
N LEU A 42 -3.71 4.82 -0.43
CA LEU A 42 -4.22 3.47 -0.24
C LEU A 42 -3.19 2.71 0.58
N LEU A 43 -3.58 2.25 1.76
CA LEU A 43 -2.77 1.37 2.59
C LEU A 43 -3.31 -0.06 2.45
N ARG A 44 -2.48 -0.94 1.88
CA ARG A 44 -2.82 -2.36 1.70
C ARG A 44 -1.78 -3.27 2.32
N GLY A 45 -2.26 -4.21 3.11
CA GLY A 45 -1.49 -5.33 3.63
C GLY A 45 -2.05 -6.61 3.02
N LYS A 46 -1.23 -7.34 2.25
CA LYS A 46 -1.59 -8.64 1.69
C LYS A 46 -0.69 -9.72 2.30
N VAL A 47 -1.31 -10.78 2.80
CA VAL A 47 -0.65 -11.96 3.32
C VAL A 47 -0.72 -13.05 2.27
N HIS A 48 0.40 -13.71 2.06
CA HIS A 48 0.56 -14.84 1.14
C HIS A 48 1.03 -16.05 1.94
N ALA A 49 0.20 -17.08 2.02
CA ALA A 49 0.51 -18.34 2.66
C ALA A 49 0.68 -19.43 1.60
N THR A 50 1.71 -20.26 1.73
CA THR A 50 1.92 -21.42 0.88
C THR A 50 2.35 -22.61 1.73
N LEU A 51 1.63 -23.72 1.61
CA LEU A 51 1.89 -24.95 2.34
C LEU A 51 2.08 -26.12 1.36
N LYS A 52 3.25 -26.74 1.38
CA LYS A 52 3.52 -27.99 0.69
C LYS A 52 3.20 -29.15 1.62
N VAL A 53 2.28 -30.03 1.21
CA VAL A 53 1.86 -31.20 1.98
C VAL A 53 2.28 -32.47 1.25
N VAL A 54 2.90 -33.38 1.98
CA VAL A 54 3.17 -34.75 1.51
C VAL A 54 2.38 -35.71 2.41
N LYS A 55 1.50 -36.53 1.82
CA LYS A 55 0.75 -37.55 2.54
C LYS A 55 0.72 -38.83 1.71
N SER A 56 1.22 -39.93 2.26
CA SER A 56 1.26 -41.24 1.60
C SER A 56 1.89 -41.23 0.19
N GLY A 57 2.93 -40.42 -0.02
CA GLY A 57 3.63 -40.29 -1.31
C GLY A 57 3.02 -39.26 -2.27
N GLU A 58 1.79 -38.81 -2.04
CA GLU A 58 1.17 -37.73 -2.82
C GLU A 58 1.69 -36.36 -2.35
N ARG A 59 2.05 -35.50 -3.31
CA ARG A 59 2.49 -34.12 -3.07
C ARG A 59 1.43 -33.14 -3.54
N ARG A 60 0.96 -32.28 -2.65
CA ARG A 60 0.05 -31.18 -2.96
C ARG A 60 0.60 -29.86 -2.42
N THR A 61 0.28 -28.76 -3.11
CA THR A 61 0.60 -27.41 -2.62
C THR A 61 -0.70 -26.65 -2.44
N ILE A 62 -0.90 -26.12 -1.22
CA ILE A 62 -2.02 -25.27 -0.85
C ILE A 62 -1.50 -23.84 -0.82
N LYS A 63 -2.23 -22.90 -1.41
CA LYS A 63 -1.92 -21.47 -1.38
C LYS A 63 -3.14 -20.71 -0.88
N ASP A 64 -2.91 -19.66 -0.11
CA ASP A 64 -3.96 -18.76 0.35
C ASP A 64 -3.44 -17.32 0.39
N ASP A 65 -4.25 -16.40 -0.09
CA ASP A 65 -3.92 -14.99 -0.28
C ASP A 65 -5.02 -14.15 0.37
N GLN A 66 -4.68 -13.36 1.39
CA GLN A 66 -5.66 -12.57 2.13
C GLN A 66 -5.23 -11.11 2.25
N TYR A 67 -6.17 -10.18 2.08
CA TYR A 67 -5.95 -8.78 2.46
C TYR A 67 -6.28 -8.61 3.94
N VAL A 68 -5.31 -8.18 4.74
CA VAL A 68 -5.46 -7.94 6.18
C VAL A 68 -5.58 -6.44 6.51
N LEU A 69 -5.26 -5.58 5.56
CA LEU A 69 -5.48 -4.13 5.59
C LEU A 69 -5.91 -3.68 4.19
N ASP A 70 -6.99 -2.91 4.07
CA ASP A 70 -7.42 -2.27 2.82
C ASP A 70 -8.10 -0.93 3.12
N GLU A 71 -7.27 0.08 3.42
CA GLU A 71 -7.73 1.40 3.83
C GLU A 71 -7.49 2.45 2.74
N LYS A 72 -8.50 3.27 2.46
CA LYS A 72 -8.46 4.34 1.46
C LYS A 72 -8.74 5.67 2.10
N MET A 73 -7.94 6.68 1.76
CA MET A 73 -8.11 8.02 2.28
C MET A 73 -7.89 9.08 1.20
N LEU A 74 -8.80 10.05 1.13
CA LEU A 74 -8.58 11.29 0.38
C LEU A 74 -7.83 12.26 1.28
N ILE A 75 -6.61 12.64 0.89
CA ILE A 75 -5.76 13.55 1.67
C ILE A 75 -5.76 14.98 1.13
N TRP A 76 -6.19 15.18 -0.12
CA TRP A 76 -6.35 16.51 -0.72
C TRP A 76 -7.34 16.48 -1.89
N GLY A 77 -8.05 17.58 -2.13
CA GLY A 77 -9.02 17.72 -3.22
C GLY A 77 -10.46 17.41 -2.80
N LYS A 78 -11.36 17.22 -3.77
CA LYS A 78 -12.78 16.93 -3.52
C LYS A 78 -13.08 15.44 -3.71
N GLY A 79 -13.90 14.90 -2.81
CA GLY A 79 -14.40 13.52 -2.81
C GLY A 79 -15.13 13.15 -4.08
#